data_AF-A0A4Q3E7D0-F1
#
_entry.id   AF-A0A4Q3E7D0-F1
#
_cell.length_a   1.000
_cell.length_b   1.000
_cell.length_c   1.000
_cell.angle_alpha   90.00
_cell.angle_beta   90.00
_cell.angle_gamma   90.00
#
_symmetry.space_group_name_H-M   'P 1'
#
loop_
_entity.id
_entity.type
_entity.pdbx_description
1 polymer ?
#
loop_
_entity_poly.entity_id
_entity_poly.type
_entity_poly.pdbx_seq_one_letter_code
_entity_poly.pdbx_strand_id
1 'polypeptide(L)'
;IYVDLGSAKSISAVNLVWESHAKSYKIQVSNNATTWTDVYSTTTGDGGTDDITFAPTTARYVKMQTVEKGTFFGVSLFEFAVYKDAPAPLSAVHFIKLELKDQSGKLVSDNLYWRSKDNKYLALNDMPQVTLNVSSVTEQVGKKKVMKVKIVNPANSEGIAFGLHVQLLNPANGERILPVIINDNYFTVLKGEEKNITIEYDPAVFNGTPKLDISQFTSQPIQQLNKTIQSPDTKVDFSLFVKNNRAYYQVNRDGKPAIEASPLVLSVNGKLTNEVKAIEISKKKIITESYATRGVHSQAVNNCTDAEYTVTGSGNSNFTVHVKVFNDGVAFRYLVTSTGNSTVNADSTGFTLPAGSLVWSQGDLSSYEGTYERRAIENINKGQSAGPPVTVKLPNGNGYTVIAEGGLTNFGGMALKFAGDLMFRADLRGTNTFTGNIATPWRVIQVGKDLNTLVNSDIISNVSARPDPALFPNGVNESWIKPGKSAWSWIANKDHYYNCH
;
A
#
# COMPACT_ATOMS: atom_id res chain seq x y z
N ILE A 1 -15.05 38.08 19.83
CA ILE A 1 -13.80 38.83 19.54
C ILE A 1 -13.89 39.44 18.15
N TYR A 2 -13.33 40.63 17.89
CA TYR A 2 -13.25 41.19 16.53
C TYR A 2 -11.86 41.74 16.21
N VAL A 3 -11.54 41.77 14.92
CA VAL A 3 -10.32 42.31 14.32
C VAL A 3 -10.68 43.62 13.59
N ASP A 4 -9.93 44.69 13.82
CA ASP A 4 -9.97 45.93 13.03
C ASP A 4 -8.86 45.90 11.98
N LEU A 5 -9.23 45.96 10.70
CA LEU A 5 -8.29 45.93 9.57
C LEU A 5 -7.64 47.30 9.29
N GLY A 6 -7.98 48.34 10.06
CA GLY A 6 -7.54 49.73 9.93
C GLY A 6 -8.32 50.54 8.89
N SER A 7 -8.79 49.88 7.83
CA SER A 7 -9.64 50.46 6.78
C SER A 7 -10.54 49.37 6.18
N ALA A 8 -11.54 49.76 5.37
CA ALA A 8 -12.37 48.79 4.67
C ALA A 8 -11.52 48.03 3.63
N LYS A 9 -11.51 46.69 3.73
CA LYS A 9 -10.79 45.80 2.81
C LYS A 9 -11.75 44.73 2.29
N SER A 10 -11.55 44.29 1.06
CA SER A 10 -12.22 43.10 0.54
C SER A 10 -11.62 41.86 1.20
N ILE A 11 -12.46 41.04 1.81
CA ILE A 11 -12.11 39.81 2.51
C ILE A 11 -13.05 38.69 2.09
N SER A 12 -12.55 37.45 2.10
CA SER A 12 -13.36 36.27 1.72
C SER A 12 -13.05 35.03 2.55
N ALA A 13 -12.10 35.11 3.49
CA ALA A 13 -11.77 33.96 4.34
C ALA A 13 -11.32 34.36 5.74
N VAL A 14 -11.57 33.45 6.68
CA VAL A 14 -11.13 33.50 8.08
C VAL A 14 -10.56 32.13 8.45
N ASN A 15 -9.39 32.11 9.09
CA ASN A 15 -8.86 30.90 9.73
C ASN A 15 -8.95 31.06 11.25
N LEU A 16 -9.53 30.06 11.92
CA LEU A 16 -9.59 29.97 13.37
C LEU A 16 -8.79 28.76 13.82
N VAL A 17 -7.83 28.95 14.73
CA VAL A 17 -7.13 27.84 15.39
C VAL A 17 -7.60 27.80 16.83
N TRP A 18 -8.35 26.75 17.19
CA TRP A 18 -8.96 26.61 18.50
C TRP A 18 -8.02 25.97 19.52
N GLU A 19 -8.04 26.51 20.74
CA GLU A 19 -7.57 25.80 21.93
C GLU A 19 -8.74 25.06 22.59
N SER A 20 -9.89 25.74 22.71
CA SER A 20 -11.17 25.15 23.16
C SER A 20 -12.32 25.75 22.35
N HIS A 21 -13.04 24.92 21.61
CA HIS A 21 -13.91 25.36 20.52
C HIS A 21 -15.34 25.72 20.92
N ALA A 22 -16.00 26.51 20.06
CA ALA A 22 -17.44 26.71 20.09
C ALA A 22 -18.14 25.65 19.24
N LYS A 23 -19.23 25.06 19.74
CA LYS A 23 -20.08 24.14 18.96
C LYS A 23 -20.94 24.91 17.97
N SER A 24 -21.41 26.11 18.34
CA SER A 24 -22.05 27.02 17.40
C SER A 24 -21.46 28.41 17.47
N TYR A 25 -21.17 28.99 16.32
CA TYR A 25 -20.58 30.33 16.20
C TYR A 25 -20.87 30.96 14.84
N LYS A 26 -20.62 32.26 14.75
CA LYS A 26 -20.79 33.09 13.55
C LYS A 26 -19.53 33.87 13.23
N ILE A 27 -19.28 34.07 11.94
CA ILE A 27 -18.40 35.13 11.46
C ILE A 27 -19.28 36.27 10.96
N GLN A 28 -19.02 37.46 11.47
CA GLN A 28 -19.75 38.68 11.14
C GLN A 28 -18.80 39.75 10.66
N VAL A 29 -19.26 40.63 9.79
CA VAL A 29 -18.50 41.78 9.29
C VAL A 29 -19.20 43.09 9.60
N SER A 30 -18.44 44.18 9.68
CA SER A 30 -18.96 45.52 9.91
C SER A 30 -18.05 46.61 9.34
N ASN A 31 -18.62 47.79 9.04
CA ASN A 31 -17.86 49.00 8.71
C ASN A 31 -17.81 50.02 9.86
N ASN A 32 -18.60 49.84 10.91
CA ASN A 32 -18.75 50.79 12.02
C ASN A 32 -18.62 50.15 13.42
N ALA A 33 -18.38 48.84 13.49
CA ALA A 33 -18.30 48.02 14.70
C ALA A 33 -19.59 47.98 15.57
N THR A 34 -20.70 48.55 15.10
CA THR A 34 -22.00 48.56 15.82
C THR A 34 -23.05 47.73 15.09
N THR A 35 -23.15 47.88 13.76
CA THR A 35 -24.04 47.08 12.90
C THR A 35 -23.25 45.92 12.31
N TRP A 36 -23.70 44.69 12.55
CA TRP A 36 -23.00 43.48 12.14
C TRP A 36 -23.84 42.65 11.18
N THR A 37 -23.22 42.15 10.12
CA THR A 37 -23.84 41.26 9.13
C THR A 37 -23.17 39.89 9.19
N ASP A 38 -23.96 38.83 9.30
CA ASP A 38 -23.46 37.44 9.26
C ASP A 38 -22.95 37.11 7.85
N VAL A 39 -21.72 36.60 7.78
CA VAL A 39 -21.14 36.06 6.52
C VAL A 39 -20.90 34.56 6.60
N TYR A 40 -20.94 33.99 7.80
CA TYR A 40 -20.87 32.54 8.04
C TYR A 40 -21.51 32.18 9.39
N SER A 41 -22.06 30.98 9.48
CA SER A 41 -22.53 30.40 10.74
C SER A 41 -22.44 28.88 10.72
N THR A 42 -22.16 28.27 11.87
CA THR A 42 -22.22 26.81 12.06
C THR A 42 -22.84 26.47 13.42
N THR A 43 -23.42 25.26 13.51
CA THR A 43 -23.96 24.67 14.75
C THR A 43 -23.31 23.35 15.13
N THR A 44 -22.30 22.92 14.38
CA THR A 44 -21.65 21.61 14.51
C THR A 44 -20.12 21.75 14.54
N GLY A 45 -19.60 22.83 15.14
CA GLY A 45 -18.16 23.02 15.30
C GLY A 45 -17.53 21.88 16.12
N ASP A 46 -16.38 21.40 15.66
CA ASP A 46 -15.63 20.25 16.19
C ASP A 46 -14.23 20.60 16.72
N GLY A 47 -13.77 21.84 16.45
CA GLY A 47 -12.52 22.38 16.96
C GLY A 47 -11.34 22.18 16.02
N GLY A 48 -10.10 22.20 16.54
CA GLY A 48 -8.91 22.16 15.69
C GLY A 48 -8.72 23.45 14.88
N THR A 49 -8.65 23.34 13.56
CA THR A 49 -8.49 24.48 12.65
C THR A 49 -9.67 24.58 11.71
N ASP A 50 -10.37 25.72 11.72
CA ASP A 50 -11.46 26.02 10.81
C ASP A 50 -10.99 26.98 9.71
N ASP A 51 -11.00 26.51 8.47
CA ASP A 51 -10.79 27.31 7.26
C ASP A 51 -12.14 27.75 6.68
N ILE A 52 -12.59 28.94 7.07
CA ILE A 52 -13.91 29.47 6.71
C ILE A 52 -13.79 30.34 5.47
N THR A 53 -14.62 30.08 4.48
CA THR A 53 -14.73 30.89 3.25
C THR A 53 -16.14 31.45 3.09
N PHE A 54 -16.24 32.65 2.53
CA PHE A 54 -17.50 33.33 2.26
C PHE A 54 -17.36 34.25 1.04
N ALA A 55 -18.48 34.74 0.51
CA ALA A 55 -18.47 35.64 -0.64
C ALA A 55 -17.61 36.89 -0.35
N PRO A 56 -16.74 37.34 -1.29
CA PRO A 56 -15.91 38.52 -1.10
C PRO A 56 -16.75 39.72 -0.63
N THR A 57 -16.42 40.22 0.55
CA THR A 57 -17.18 41.29 1.21
C THR A 57 -16.23 42.39 1.63
N THR A 58 -16.58 43.64 1.34
CA THR A 58 -15.80 44.80 1.78
C THR A 58 -16.23 45.24 3.16
N ALA A 59 -15.33 45.10 4.14
CA ALA A 59 -15.58 45.47 5.53
C ALA A 59 -14.30 45.93 6.23
N ARG A 60 -14.44 46.71 7.31
CA ARG A 60 -13.30 47.10 8.17
C ARG A 60 -13.11 46.16 9.35
N TYR A 61 -14.20 45.66 9.91
CA TYR A 61 -14.19 44.83 11.12
C TYR A 61 -14.70 43.43 10.82
N VAL A 62 -14.05 42.42 11.41
CA VAL A 62 -14.45 41.01 11.31
C VAL A 62 -14.55 40.43 12.71
N LYS A 63 -15.68 39.80 13.04
CA LYS A 63 -15.99 39.32 14.39
C LYS A 63 -16.31 37.84 14.36
N MET A 64 -15.71 37.10 15.29
CA MET A 64 -16.18 35.78 15.68
C MET A 64 -17.08 35.91 16.91
N GLN A 65 -18.32 35.44 16.78
CA GLN A 65 -19.31 35.40 17.84
C GLN A 65 -19.64 33.94 18.19
N THR A 66 -19.27 33.52 19.40
CA THR A 66 -19.74 32.28 20.00
C THR A 66 -21.25 32.36 20.28
N VAL A 67 -21.96 31.28 19.96
CA VAL A 67 -23.38 31.09 20.31
C VAL A 67 -23.52 29.98 21.36
N GLU A 68 -22.85 28.84 21.18
CA GLU A 68 -22.82 27.71 22.12
C GLU A 68 -21.39 27.18 22.26
N LYS A 69 -20.95 26.91 23.49
CA LYS A 69 -19.64 26.29 23.74
C LYS A 69 -19.66 24.80 23.36
N GLY A 70 -18.56 24.28 22.82
CA GLY A 70 -18.45 22.87 22.43
C GLY A 70 -17.86 21.95 23.49
N THR A 71 -17.18 22.50 24.49
CA THR A 71 -16.56 21.74 25.58
C THR A 71 -17.07 22.22 26.95
N PHE A 72 -16.69 21.51 28.01
CA PHE A 72 -16.96 21.97 29.37
C PHE A 72 -16.22 23.28 29.69
N PHE A 73 -15.04 23.48 29.09
CA PHE A 73 -14.24 24.70 29.19
C PHE A 73 -14.88 25.88 28.44
N GLY A 74 -14.33 27.08 28.62
CA GLY A 74 -14.72 28.26 27.86
C GLY A 74 -14.34 28.15 26.37
N VAL A 75 -14.58 29.21 25.61
CA VAL A 75 -14.14 29.31 24.21
C VAL A 75 -12.81 30.06 24.14
N SER A 76 -11.80 29.44 23.53
CA SER A 76 -10.43 29.95 23.41
C SER A 76 -9.85 29.67 22.02
N LEU A 77 -9.13 30.65 21.47
CA LEU A 77 -8.47 30.60 20.18
C LEU A 77 -6.96 30.82 20.37
N PHE A 78 -6.15 29.99 19.72
CA PHE A 78 -4.74 30.27 19.48
C PHE A 78 -4.56 31.34 18.39
N GLU A 79 -5.39 31.31 17.34
CA GLU A 79 -5.26 32.23 16.21
C GLU A 79 -6.63 32.63 15.63
N PHE A 80 -6.73 33.88 15.18
CA PHE A 80 -7.82 34.40 14.35
C PHE A 80 -7.20 35.21 13.20
N ALA A 81 -7.06 34.58 12.03
CA ALA A 81 -6.53 35.22 10.84
C ALA A 81 -7.65 35.59 9.85
N VAL A 82 -7.50 36.74 9.19
CA VAL A 82 -8.44 37.26 8.20
C VAL A 82 -7.70 37.45 6.88
N TYR A 83 -8.25 36.90 5.79
CA TYR A 83 -7.60 36.92 4.48
C TYR A 83 -8.46 37.62 3.42
N LYS A 84 -7.77 38.28 2.48
CA LYS A 84 -8.38 38.81 1.27
C LYS A 84 -9.00 37.68 0.43
N ASP A 85 -8.21 36.62 0.22
CA ASP A 85 -8.55 35.44 -0.58
C ASP A 85 -8.31 34.19 0.27
N ALA A 86 -9.17 33.18 0.11
CA ALA A 86 -8.94 31.89 0.75
C ALA A 86 -7.59 31.29 0.32
N PRO A 87 -6.74 30.84 1.24
CA PRO A 87 -5.57 30.05 0.87
C PRO A 87 -6.02 28.86 0.03
N ALA A 88 -5.34 28.59 -1.09
CA ALA A 88 -5.61 27.39 -1.85
C ALA A 88 -5.41 26.17 -0.93
N PRO A 89 -6.34 25.20 -0.91
CA PRO A 89 -6.17 24.02 -0.10
C PRO A 89 -4.89 23.31 -0.50
N LEU A 90 -3.98 23.10 0.46
CA LEU A 90 -2.75 22.37 0.21
C LEU A 90 -3.09 20.93 -0.18
N SER A 91 -2.29 20.33 -1.06
CA SER A 91 -2.34 18.90 -1.34
C SER A 91 -1.95 18.08 -0.10
N ALA A 92 -2.19 16.77 -0.12
CA ALA A 92 -1.81 15.88 0.98
C ALA A 92 -0.29 15.95 1.29
N VAL A 93 0.53 16.03 0.23
CA VAL A 93 1.93 16.41 0.28
C VAL A 93 2.14 17.63 -0.62
N HIS A 94 2.83 18.65 -0.12
CA HIS A 94 3.10 19.90 -0.84
C HIS A 94 4.57 20.31 -0.71
N PHE A 95 5.04 21.07 -1.70
CA PHE A 95 6.44 21.48 -1.82
C PHE A 95 6.61 22.96 -1.53
N ILE A 96 7.75 23.32 -0.95
CA ILE A 96 8.13 24.69 -0.60
C ILE A 96 9.52 24.93 -1.12
N LYS A 97 9.66 25.84 -2.08
CA LYS A 97 10.95 26.32 -2.55
C LYS A 97 11.23 27.68 -1.92
N LEU A 98 12.37 27.78 -1.26
CA LEU A 98 12.89 29.03 -0.70
C LEU A 98 14.08 29.46 -1.55
N GLU A 99 14.04 30.68 -2.07
CA GLU A 99 15.13 31.28 -2.84
C GLU A 99 15.69 32.49 -2.09
N LEU A 100 17.01 32.50 -1.87
CA LEU A 100 17.74 33.65 -1.39
C LEU A 100 18.41 34.34 -2.58
N LYS A 101 18.10 35.62 -2.79
CA LYS A 101 18.72 36.45 -3.83
C LYS A 101 19.51 37.58 -3.17
N ASP A 102 20.64 37.95 -3.76
CA ASP A 102 21.39 39.13 -3.34
C ASP A 102 20.69 40.43 -3.78
N GLN A 103 21.26 41.58 -3.41
CA GLN A 103 20.72 42.90 -3.76
C GLN A 103 20.59 43.16 -5.28
N SER A 104 21.33 42.41 -6.12
CA SER A 104 21.25 42.51 -7.57
C SER A 104 20.18 41.58 -8.18
N GLY A 105 19.51 40.78 -7.34
CA GLY A 105 18.55 39.77 -7.76
C GLY A 105 19.19 38.43 -8.16
N LYS A 106 20.51 38.27 -8.00
CA LYS A 106 21.21 37.03 -8.31
C LYS A 106 20.91 35.98 -7.25
N LEU A 107 20.56 34.77 -7.67
CA LEU A 107 20.33 33.62 -6.77
C LEU A 107 21.63 33.26 -6.03
N VAL A 108 21.57 33.25 -4.71
CA VAL A 108 22.65 32.89 -3.78
C VAL A 108 22.47 31.47 -3.27
N SER A 109 21.23 31.09 -2.96
CA SER A 109 20.87 29.75 -2.46
C SER A 109 19.42 29.45 -2.79
N ASP A 110 19.12 28.20 -3.10
CA ASP A 110 17.77 27.67 -3.11
C ASP A 110 17.67 26.43 -2.21
N ASN A 111 16.52 26.25 -1.58
CA ASN A 111 16.21 25.09 -0.74
C ASN A 111 14.81 24.60 -1.06
N LEU A 112 14.65 23.28 -1.21
CA LEU A 112 13.35 22.66 -1.43
C LEU A 112 12.98 21.79 -0.25
N TYR A 113 11.79 22.02 0.29
CA TYR A 113 11.18 21.21 1.33
C TYR A 113 9.88 20.59 0.81
N TRP A 114 9.47 19.48 1.41
CA TRP A 114 8.14 18.93 1.22
C TRP A 114 7.54 18.60 2.58
N ARG A 115 6.24 18.85 2.74
CA ARG A 115 5.51 18.62 3.98
C ARG A 115 4.27 17.80 3.68
N SER A 116 3.82 17.05 4.67
CA SER A 116 2.53 16.35 4.64
C SER A 116 1.59 16.96 5.68
N LYS A 117 0.29 16.96 5.41
CA LYS A 117 -0.74 17.38 6.38
C LYS A 117 -0.84 16.45 7.58
N ASP A 118 -0.59 15.16 7.38
CA ASP A 118 -0.78 14.10 8.37
C ASP A 118 0.52 13.36 8.72
N ASN A 119 1.67 13.92 8.32
CA ASN A 119 2.99 13.28 8.37
C ASN A 119 3.10 11.96 7.57
N LYS A 120 2.13 11.64 6.71
CA LYS A 120 2.19 10.51 5.79
C LYS A 120 2.56 11.03 4.41
N TYR A 121 3.63 10.49 3.83
CA TYR A 121 4.16 10.90 2.53
C TYR A 121 3.68 10.01 1.38
N LEU A 122 2.57 9.28 1.58
CA LEU A 122 2.08 8.28 0.63
C LEU A 122 1.71 8.88 -0.74
N ALA A 123 1.26 10.13 -0.76
CA ALA A 123 0.92 10.84 -2.00
C ALA A 123 2.14 11.05 -2.94
N LEU A 124 3.37 10.94 -2.43
CA LEU A 124 4.57 10.96 -3.29
C LEU A 124 4.63 9.74 -4.23
N ASN A 125 3.98 8.63 -3.88
CA ASN A 125 3.96 7.41 -4.71
C ASN A 125 3.15 7.59 -6.00
N ASP A 126 2.14 8.48 -5.97
CA ASP A 126 1.18 8.68 -7.06
C ASP A 126 1.52 9.94 -7.88
N MET A 127 2.72 10.50 -7.70
CA MET A 127 3.12 11.71 -8.42
C MET A 127 3.21 11.45 -9.92
N PRO A 128 2.60 12.32 -10.75
CA PRO A 128 2.68 12.19 -12.19
C PRO A 128 4.12 12.34 -12.66
N GLN A 129 4.50 11.51 -13.64
CA GLN A 129 5.79 11.65 -14.30
C GLN A 129 5.78 12.84 -15.26
N VAL A 130 6.84 13.62 -15.23
CA VAL A 130 6.98 14.78 -16.11
C VAL A 130 7.83 14.41 -17.31
N THR A 131 7.36 14.66 -18.53
CA THR A 131 8.23 14.60 -19.71
C THR A 131 9.20 15.77 -19.68
N LEU A 132 10.49 15.49 -19.44
CA LEU A 132 11.56 16.48 -19.40
C LEU A 132 12.10 16.77 -20.80
N ASN A 133 12.40 18.04 -21.07
CA ASN A 133 13.20 18.41 -22.24
C ASN A 133 14.67 18.39 -21.82
N VAL A 134 15.42 17.42 -22.34
CA VAL A 134 16.83 17.20 -21.98
C VAL A 134 17.71 17.44 -23.21
N SER A 135 18.75 18.24 -23.04
CA SER A 135 19.79 18.43 -24.03
C SER A 135 21.16 18.28 -23.36
N SER A 136 22.13 17.72 -24.09
CA SER A 136 23.48 17.55 -23.57
C SER A 136 24.53 17.77 -24.63
N VAL A 137 25.66 18.34 -24.25
CA VAL A 137 26.87 18.44 -25.08
C VAL A 137 28.06 17.91 -24.30
N THR A 138 28.90 17.10 -24.94
CA THR A 138 30.11 16.56 -24.33
C THR A 138 31.34 17.16 -24.99
N GLU A 139 32.24 17.70 -24.18
CA GLU A 139 33.50 18.28 -24.62
C GLU A 139 34.70 17.60 -23.94
N GLN A 140 35.88 17.70 -24.57
CA GLN A 140 37.13 17.28 -23.96
C GLN A 140 37.69 18.45 -23.13
N VAL A 141 37.95 18.22 -21.84
CA VAL A 141 38.59 19.20 -20.96
C VAL A 141 39.83 18.54 -20.35
N GLY A 142 41.01 18.90 -20.86
CA GLY A 142 42.26 18.23 -20.51
C GLY A 142 42.19 16.73 -20.80
N LYS A 143 42.42 15.88 -19.78
CA LYS A 143 42.37 14.42 -19.90
C LYS A 143 40.96 13.83 -19.70
N LYS A 144 39.95 14.65 -19.39
CA LYS A 144 38.61 14.21 -19.02
C LYS A 144 37.59 14.57 -20.10
N LYS A 145 36.45 13.87 -20.09
CA LYS A 145 35.24 14.27 -20.81
C LYS A 145 34.30 14.96 -19.83
N VAL A 146 33.75 16.10 -20.24
CA VAL A 146 32.75 16.84 -19.46
C VAL A 146 31.47 16.92 -20.28
N MET A 147 30.41 16.31 -19.78
CA MET A 147 29.06 16.40 -20.34
C MET A 147 28.30 17.51 -19.62
N LYS A 148 27.94 18.56 -20.34
CA LYS A 148 27.04 19.63 -19.86
C LYS A 148 25.62 19.24 -20.25
N VAL A 149 24.75 19.10 -19.26
CA VAL A 149 23.35 18.69 -19.45
C VAL A 149 22.43 19.81 -18.99
N LYS A 150 21.50 20.19 -19.85
CA LYS A 150 20.38 21.07 -19.52
C LYS A 150 19.09 20.26 -19.47
N ILE A 151 18.40 20.33 -18.33
CA ILE A 151 17.17 19.60 -18.03
C ILE A 151 16.08 20.63 -17.75
N VAL A 152 14.99 20.59 -18.52
CA VAL A 152 13.88 21.54 -18.39
C VAL A 152 12.60 20.78 -18.07
N ASN A 153 11.90 21.22 -17.03
CA ASN A 153 10.52 20.82 -16.76
C ASN A 153 9.59 21.86 -17.45
N PRO A 154 8.88 21.50 -18.54
CA PRO A 154 8.07 22.45 -19.29
C PRO A 154 7.01 23.16 -18.44
N ALA A 155 6.73 24.43 -18.74
CA ALA A 155 5.73 25.22 -18.02
C ALA A 155 4.29 24.68 -18.15
N ASN A 156 4.04 23.79 -19.12
CA ASN A 156 2.77 23.10 -19.32
C ASN A 156 2.74 21.68 -18.73
N SER A 157 3.76 21.26 -17.97
CA SER A 157 3.79 19.93 -17.37
C SER A 157 2.67 19.72 -16.33
N GLU A 158 2.34 18.45 -16.07
CA GLU A 158 1.30 18.06 -15.11
C GLU A 158 1.73 18.24 -13.64
N GLY A 159 3.02 18.46 -13.38
CA GLY A 159 3.54 18.56 -12.02
C GLY A 159 5.03 18.89 -11.95
N ILE A 160 5.61 18.60 -10.79
CA ILE A 160 7.05 18.79 -10.55
C ILE A 160 7.83 17.54 -10.94
N ALA A 161 9.06 17.71 -11.43
CA ALA A 161 9.96 16.60 -11.70
C ALA A 161 10.75 16.28 -10.41
N PHE A 162 10.14 15.49 -9.54
CA PHE A 162 10.62 15.25 -8.18
C PHE A 162 11.68 14.15 -8.10
N GLY A 163 12.74 14.41 -7.33
CA GLY A 163 13.78 13.44 -7.00
C GLY A 163 14.47 12.83 -8.22
N LEU A 164 14.91 13.68 -9.15
CA LEU A 164 15.70 13.30 -10.31
C LEU A 164 17.05 12.73 -9.87
N HIS A 165 17.35 11.52 -10.31
CA HIS A 165 18.62 10.83 -10.15
C HIS A 165 19.27 10.62 -11.51
N VAL A 166 20.50 11.13 -11.65
CA VAL A 166 21.23 11.17 -12.92
C VAL A 166 22.37 10.17 -12.95
N GLN A 167 22.49 9.43 -14.05
CA GLN A 167 23.51 8.42 -14.25
C GLN A 167 24.07 8.45 -15.68
N LEU A 168 25.31 8.01 -15.84
CA LEU A 168 25.85 7.58 -17.14
C LEU A 168 25.86 6.06 -17.19
N LEU A 169 25.28 5.51 -18.26
CA LEU A 169 25.22 4.07 -18.51
C LEU A 169 26.00 3.73 -19.77
N ASN A 170 26.62 2.55 -19.77
CA ASN A 170 27.18 1.96 -20.98
C ASN A 170 26.01 1.43 -21.85
N PRO A 171 25.80 1.95 -23.08
CA PRO A 171 24.67 1.56 -23.91
C PRO A 171 24.72 0.09 -24.36
N ALA A 172 25.89 -0.57 -24.32
CA ALA A 172 26.03 -1.95 -24.76
C ALA A 172 25.49 -2.97 -23.75
N ASN A 173 25.61 -2.70 -22.45
CA ASN A 173 25.26 -3.64 -21.39
C ASN A 173 24.34 -3.06 -20.30
N GLY A 174 24.11 -1.75 -20.30
CA GLY A 174 23.27 -1.05 -19.32
C GLY A 174 23.95 -0.80 -17.96
N GLU A 175 25.22 -1.15 -17.79
CA GLU A 175 25.93 -0.94 -16.53
C GLU A 175 26.29 0.53 -16.30
N ARG A 176 26.39 0.92 -15.02
CA ARG A 176 26.83 2.28 -14.64
C ARG A 176 28.28 2.48 -15.03
N ILE A 177 28.57 3.61 -15.67
CA ILE A 177 29.94 4.08 -15.89
C ILE A 177 30.38 4.75 -14.60
N LEU A 178 31.46 4.25 -14.00
CA LEU A 178 32.02 4.74 -12.76
C LEU A 178 33.56 4.65 -12.79
N PRO A 179 34.29 5.58 -12.16
CA PRO A 179 33.78 6.76 -11.46
C PRO A 179 33.35 7.88 -12.42
N VAL A 180 32.33 8.63 -12.01
CA VAL A 180 31.93 9.92 -12.63
C VAL A 180 31.73 10.95 -11.54
N ILE A 181 32.07 12.21 -11.81
CA ILE A 181 31.86 13.33 -10.89
C ILE A 181 30.70 14.16 -11.42
N ILE A 182 29.67 14.37 -10.60
CA ILE A 182 28.48 15.14 -10.97
C ILE A 182 28.33 16.28 -9.97
N ASN A 183 28.08 17.50 -10.45
CA ASN A 183 27.91 18.67 -9.57
C ASN A 183 26.61 18.62 -8.76
N ASP A 184 25.59 17.94 -9.26
CA ASP A 184 24.32 17.66 -8.58
C ASP A 184 23.69 16.39 -9.17
N ASN A 185 23.52 15.35 -8.35
CA ASN A 185 23.04 14.04 -8.79
C ASN A 185 21.67 13.64 -8.22
N TYR A 186 21.12 14.44 -7.31
CA TYR A 186 19.77 14.26 -6.72
C TYR A 186 19.10 15.61 -6.52
N PHE A 187 18.18 15.98 -7.42
CA PHE A 187 17.52 17.28 -7.38
C PHE A 187 16.09 17.22 -7.89
N THR A 188 15.35 18.31 -7.73
CA THR A 188 13.98 18.46 -8.23
C THR A 188 13.90 19.68 -9.12
N VAL A 189 13.12 19.59 -10.21
CA VAL A 189 12.89 20.71 -11.13
C VAL A 189 11.41 21.06 -11.11
N LEU A 190 11.07 22.25 -10.62
CA LEU A 190 9.68 22.69 -10.58
C LEU A 190 9.15 22.99 -11.99
N LYS A 191 7.82 23.06 -12.10
CA LYS A 191 7.13 23.35 -13.36
C LYS A 191 7.61 24.69 -13.94
N GLY A 192 8.05 24.66 -15.20
CA GLY A 192 8.59 25.84 -15.90
C GLY A 192 10.05 26.15 -15.59
N GLU A 193 10.72 25.38 -14.73
CA GLU A 193 12.12 25.60 -14.38
C GLU A 193 13.10 24.75 -15.21
N GLU A 194 14.37 25.14 -15.13
CA GLU A 194 15.49 24.41 -15.70
C GLU A 194 16.59 24.18 -14.67
N LYS A 195 17.34 23.10 -14.86
CA LYS A 195 18.57 22.78 -14.11
C LYS A 195 19.67 22.44 -15.08
N ASN A 196 20.85 23.02 -14.84
CA ASN A 196 22.07 22.69 -15.56
C ASN A 196 22.98 21.87 -14.64
N ILE A 197 23.48 20.75 -15.15
CA ILE A 197 24.43 19.89 -14.46
C ILE A 197 25.64 19.59 -15.34
N THR A 198 26.73 19.19 -14.71
CA THR A 198 27.97 18.79 -15.38
C THR A 198 28.38 17.41 -14.86
N ILE A 199 28.67 16.50 -15.79
CA ILE A 199 29.15 15.15 -15.50
C ILE A 199 30.55 14.98 -16.09
N GLU A 200 31.54 14.75 -15.24
CA GLU A 200 32.92 14.48 -15.64
C GLU A 200 33.22 12.97 -15.57
N TYR A 201 33.88 12.44 -16.60
CA TYR A 201 34.34 11.05 -16.64
C TYR A 201 35.67 10.89 -17.39
N ASP A 202 36.41 9.83 -17.08
CA ASP A 202 37.69 9.53 -17.73
C ASP A 202 37.48 8.69 -19.01
N PRO A 203 38.04 9.08 -20.16
CA PRO A 203 38.05 8.24 -21.37
C PRO A 203 38.63 6.83 -21.14
N ALA A 204 39.54 6.64 -20.19
CA ALA A 204 40.08 5.33 -19.84
C ALA A 204 39.05 4.41 -19.17
N VAL A 205 38.03 4.99 -18.51
CA VAL A 205 36.92 4.25 -17.88
C VAL A 205 35.86 3.91 -18.93
N PHE A 206 35.58 4.82 -19.86
CA PHE A 206 34.65 4.58 -20.95
C PHE A 206 35.02 5.39 -22.20
N ASN A 207 35.45 4.70 -23.24
CA ASN A 207 35.89 5.29 -24.50
C ASN A 207 34.79 5.24 -25.57
N GLY A 208 33.65 5.90 -25.31
CA GLY A 208 32.51 5.96 -26.21
C GLY A 208 31.51 7.06 -25.84
N THR A 209 30.33 7.06 -26.48
CA THR A 209 29.22 7.96 -26.14
C THR A 209 28.33 7.32 -25.09
N PRO A 210 28.35 7.78 -23.83
CA PRO A 210 27.55 7.19 -22.77
C PRO A 210 26.06 7.51 -22.97
N LYS A 211 25.17 6.62 -22.48
CA LYS A 211 23.74 6.93 -22.37
C LYS A 211 23.52 7.74 -21.08
N LEU A 212 22.98 8.94 -21.22
CA LEU A 212 22.48 9.73 -20.09
C LEU A 212 21.14 9.13 -19.64
N ASP A 213 21.07 8.72 -18.38
CA ASP A 213 19.87 8.20 -17.75
C ASP A 213 19.43 9.16 -16.64
N ILE A 214 18.19 9.64 -16.73
CA ILE A 214 17.59 10.55 -15.75
C ILE A 214 16.31 9.89 -15.28
N SER A 215 16.34 9.36 -14.06
CA SER A 215 15.21 8.72 -13.42
C SER A 215 14.58 9.69 -12.42
N GLN A 216 13.26 9.84 -12.42
CA GLN A 216 12.54 10.57 -11.38
C GLN A 216 12.23 9.64 -10.19
N PHE A 217 11.84 10.20 -9.06
CA PHE A 217 11.43 9.42 -7.88
C PHE A 217 10.33 8.40 -8.20
N THR A 218 9.46 8.69 -9.18
CA THR A 218 8.45 7.76 -9.71
C THR A 218 8.77 7.29 -11.14
N SER A 219 10.05 7.16 -11.53
CA SER A 219 10.55 6.74 -12.86
C SER A 219 10.04 5.40 -13.41
N GLN A 220 9.20 4.71 -12.65
CA GLN A 220 8.24 3.81 -13.24
C GLN A 220 6.87 4.47 -13.01
N PRO A 221 6.30 5.20 -13.99
CA PRO A 221 4.85 5.32 -13.99
C PRO A 221 4.34 3.88 -13.90
N ILE A 222 3.23 3.66 -13.21
CA ILE A 222 2.51 2.40 -13.30
C ILE A 222 2.09 2.25 -14.77
N GLN A 223 3.00 1.83 -15.66
CA GLN A 223 2.62 1.13 -16.87
C GLN A 223 1.97 -0.13 -16.32
N GLN A 224 0.64 -0.07 -16.21
CA GLN A 224 -0.20 -1.12 -15.67
C GLN A 224 0.06 -2.42 -16.45
N LEU A 225 1.03 -3.19 -15.98
CA LEU A 225 0.95 -4.65 -15.97
C LEU A 225 -0.04 -5.07 -14.87
N ASN A 226 -1.13 -4.31 -14.70
CA ASN A 226 -2.20 -4.64 -13.79
C ASN A 226 -3.15 -5.58 -14.52
N LYS A 227 -3.36 -6.75 -13.94
CA LYS A 227 -4.29 -7.76 -14.42
C LYS A 227 -5.22 -8.13 -13.28
N THR A 228 -6.49 -7.78 -13.44
CA THR A 228 -7.54 -8.02 -12.43
C THR A 228 -8.49 -9.11 -12.89
N ILE A 229 -8.89 -9.98 -11.97
CA ILE A 229 -10.02 -10.91 -12.14
C ILE A 229 -10.96 -10.75 -10.94
N GLN A 230 -12.24 -11.07 -11.17
CA GLN A 230 -13.30 -10.91 -10.18
C GLN A 230 -13.96 -12.25 -9.87
N SER A 231 -14.62 -12.33 -8.71
CA SER A 231 -15.52 -13.40 -8.35
C SER A 231 -16.71 -13.46 -9.31
N PRO A 232 -17.40 -14.61 -9.39
CA PRO A 232 -18.63 -14.73 -10.19
C PRO A 232 -19.71 -13.70 -9.86
N ASP A 233 -19.83 -13.26 -8.60
CA ASP A 233 -20.76 -12.21 -8.18
C ASP A 233 -20.20 -10.78 -8.31
N THR A 234 -18.96 -10.64 -8.82
CA THR A 234 -18.23 -9.39 -9.04
C THR A 234 -17.89 -8.58 -7.78
N LYS A 235 -18.18 -9.11 -6.57
CA LYS A 235 -17.95 -8.40 -5.31
C LYS A 235 -16.54 -8.53 -4.80
N VAL A 236 -15.82 -9.60 -5.13
CA VAL A 236 -14.43 -9.81 -4.71
C VAL A 236 -13.54 -9.71 -5.94
N ASP A 237 -12.43 -9.00 -5.84
CA ASP A 237 -11.44 -8.93 -6.91
C ASP A 237 -10.02 -9.19 -6.41
N PHE A 238 -9.23 -9.78 -7.31
CA PHE A 238 -7.79 -9.95 -7.17
C PHE A 238 -7.10 -9.20 -8.29
N SER A 239 -6.25 -8.25 -7.92
CA SER A 239 -5.45 -7.46 -8.86
C SER A 239 -3.97 -7.82 -8.68
N LEU A 240 -3.29 -8.18 -9.77
CA LEU A 240 -1.85 -8.44 -9.79
C LEU A 240 -1.15 -7.39 -10.65
N PHE A 241 -0.14 -6.72 -10.10
CA PHE A 241 0.55 -5.60 -10.75
C PHE A 241 2.04 -5.54 -10.40
N VAL A 242 2.79 -4.71 -11.14
CA VAL A 242 4.22 -4.47 -10.87
C VAL A 242 4.42 -3.13 -10.18
N LYS A 243 5.21 -3.12 -9.10
CA LYS A 243 5.72 -1.90 -8.45
C LYS A 243 7.19 -2.10 -8.13
N ASN A 244 8.04 -1.15 -8.53
CA ASN A 244 9.50 -1.20 -8.34
C ASN A 244 10.12 -2.53 -8.84
N ASN A 245 9.73 -2.97 -10.04
CA ASN A 245 10.12 -4.24 -10.65
C ASN A 245 9.84 -5.49 -9.79
N ARG A 246 8.84 -5.45 -8.92
CA ARG A 246 8.39 -6.58 -8.11
C ARG A 246 6.90 -6.78 -8.32
N ALA A 247 6.45 -8.04 -8.25
CA ALA A 247 5.03 -8.35 -8.29
C ALA A 247 4.37 -7.99 -6.95
N TYR A 248 3.23 -7.33 -7.02
CA TYR A 248 2.34 -7.01 -5.92
C TYR A 248 0.93 -7.48 -6.26
N TYR A 249 0.15 -7.78 -5.23
CA TYR A 249 -1.27 -8.07 -5.37
C TYR A 249 -2.10 -7.23 -4.40
N GLN A 250 -3.39 -7.13 -4.69
CA GLN A 250 -4.41 -6.52 -3.83
C GLN A 250 -5.68 -7.36 -3.89
N VAL A 251 -6.39 -7.46 -2.76
CA VAL A 251 -7.70 -8.11 -2.67
C VAL A 251 -8.71 -7.13 -2.13
N ASN A 252 -9.78 -6.92 -2.89
CA ASN A 252 -10.87 -6.03 -2.48
C ASN A 252 -12.18 -6.80 -2.37
N ARG A 253 -13.07 -6.25 -1.55
CA ARG A 253 -14.49 -6.58 -1.54
C ARG A 253 -15.32 -5.31 -1.69
N ASP A 254 -16.28 -5.31 -2.61
CA ASP A 254 -17.17 -4.18 -2.89
C ASP A 254 -16.36 -2.87 -3.14
N GLY A 255 -15.23 -3.00 -3.84
CA GLY A 255 -14.29 -1.89 -4.13
C GLY A 255 -13.43 -1.42 -2.96
N LYS A 256 -13.52 -2.07 -1.78
CA LYS A 256 -12.78 -1.70 -0.58
C LYS A 256 -11.70 -2.75 -0.24
N PRO A 257 -10.50 -2.34 0.20
CA PRO A 257 -9.42 -3.27 0.44
C PRO A 257 -9.68 -4.16 1.65
N ALA A 258 -9.53 -5.47 1.44
CA ALA A 258 -9.37 -6.46 2.51
C ALA A 258 -7.88 -6.76 2.75
N ILE A 259 -7.09 -6.78 1.66
CA ILE A 259 -5.63 -6.78 1.66
C ILE A 259 -5.19 -5.67 0.73
N GLU A 260 -4.45 -4.69 1.24
CA GLU A 260 -3.87 -3.61 0.45
C GLU A 260 -2.70 -4.13 -0.40
N ALA A 261 -2.13 -3.25 -1.24
CA ALA A 261 -0.98 -3.56 -2.08
C ALA A 261 0.12 -4.30 -1.30
N SER A 262 0.31 -5.59 -1.63
CA SER A 262 1.15 -6.51 -0.87
C SER A 262 2.13 -7.24 -1.81
N PRO A 263 3.41 -7.37 -1.45
CA PRO A 263 4.41 -7.97 -2.33
C PRO A 263 4.26 -9.48 -2.43
N LEU A 264 4.50 -10.04 -3.61
CA LEU A 264 4.72 -11.47 -3.83
C LEU A 264 6.22 -11.73 -3.87
N VAL A 265 6.74 -12.52 -2.93
CA VAL A 265 8.18 -12.77 -2.80
C VAL A 265 8.44 -14.23 -2.45
N LEU A 266 8.97 -14.98 -3.40
CA LEU A 266 9.44 -16.34 -3.21
C LEU A 266 10.95 -16.41 -3.50
N SER A 267 11.70 -17.19 -2.72
CA SER A 267 13.10 -17.50 -2.98
C SER A 267 13.24 -18.96 -3.38
N VAL A 268 13.75 -19.20 -4.59
CA VAL A 268 14.03 -20.54 -5.12
C VAL A 268 15.50 -20.63 -5.52
N ASN A 269 16.21 -21.62 -4.99
CA ASN A 269 17.65 -21.82 -5.20
C ASN A 269 18.48 -20.55 -4.92
N GLY A 270 18.12 -19.81 -3.86
CA GLY A 270 18.75 -18.56 -3.46
C GLY A 270 18.42 -17.34 -4.32
N LYS A 271 17.56 -17.47 -5.33
CA LYS A 271 17.12 -16.37 -6.20
C LYS A 271 15.72 -15.92 -5.84
N LEU A 272 15.52 -14.61 -5.71
CA LEU A 272 14.21 -14.01 -5.44
C LEU A 272 13.39 -13.87 -6.71
N THR A 273 12.07 -13.95 -6.58
CA THR A 273 11.12 -13.50 -7.61
C THR A 273 11.10 -11.98 -7.63
N ASN A 274 11.96 -11.37 -8.46
CA ASN A 274 12.07 -9.93 -8.66
C ASN A 274 12.34 -9.61 -10.13
N GLU A 275 12.59 -8.34 -10.43
CA GLU A 275 12.89 -7.86 -11.79
C GLU A 275 11.77 -8.21 -12.79
N VAL A 276 10.52 -8.09 -12.34
CA VAL A 276 9.33 -8.43 -13.12
C VAL A 276 9.21 -7.46 -14.30
N LYS A 277 9.13 -8.04 -15.51
CA LYS A 277 9.04 -7.35 -16.80
C LYS A 277 7.65 -7.40 -17.42
N ALA A 278 6.89 -8.46 -17.17
CA ALA A 278 5.55 -8.65 -17.73
C ALA A 278 4.67 -9.51 -16.83
N ILE A 279 3.36 -9.27 -16.90
CA ILE A 279 2.30 -10.07 -16.27
C ILE A 279 1.22 -10.32 -17.31
N GLU A 280 0.89 -11.59 -17.54
CA GLU A 280 -0.15 -12.01 -18.48
C GLU A 280 -1.07 -13.04 -17.85
N ILE A 281 -2.38 -12.97 -18.12
CA ILE A 281 -3.31 -14.04 -17.75
C ILE A 281 -3.22 -15.10 -18.85
N SER A 282 -2.52 -16.20 -18.58
CA SER A 282 -2.28 -17.28 -19.54
C SER A 282 -3.42 -18.29 -19.61
N LYS A 283 -4.20 -18.43 -18.52
CA LYS A 283 -5.43 -19.24 -18.49
C LYS A 283 -6.48 -18.57 -17.63
N LYS A 284 -7.76 -18.71 -18.00
CA LYS A 284 -8.91 -18.26 -17.21
C LYS A 284 -10.13 -19.13 -17.51
N LYS A 285 -10.85 -19.55 -16.47
CA LYS A 285 -12.16 -20.22 -16.58
C LYS A 285 -13.01 -19.94 -15.36
N ILE A 286 -14.31 -20.21 -15.46
CA ILE A 286 -15.23 -20.22 -14.32
C ILE A 286 -15.44 -21.68 -13.92
N ILE A 287 -15.40 -21.95 -12.61
CA ILE A 287 -15.75 -23.23 -12.02
C ILE A 287 -17.06 -23.02 -11.25
N THR A 288 -18.04 -23.88 -11.49
CA THR A 288 -19.30 -23.91 -10.74
C THR A 288 -19.68 -25.37 -10.52
N GLU A 289 -19.48 -25.85 -9.30
CA GLU A 289 -19.81 -27.22 -8.90
C GLU A 289 -20.21 -27.27 -7.43
N SER A 290 -20.81 -28.38 -7.01
CA SER A 290 -21.07 -28.68 -5.61
C SER A 290 -20.73 -30.15 -5.32
N TYR A 291 -20.36 -30.44 -4.08
CA TYR A 291 -20.04 -31.80 -3.65
C TYR A 291 -20.43 -32.01 -2.19
N ALA A 292 -20.73 -33.26 -1.83
CA ALA A 292 -21.04 -33.60 -0.45
C ALA A 292 -19.79 -33.44 0.43
N THR A 293 -19.98 -32.91 1.64
CA THR A 293 -18.92 -32.75 2.64
C THR A 293 -19.46 -33.06 4.04
N ARG A 294 -18.55 -33.22 5.01
CA ARG A 294 -18.87 -33.43 6.43
C ARG A 294 -18.37 -32.28 7.31
N GLY A 295 -18.23 -31.09 6.72
CA GLY A 295 -17.80 -29.87 7.39
C GLY A 295 -18.95 -29.16 8.13
N VAL A 296 -18.92 -27.83 8.12
CA VAL A 296 -19.93 -26.96 8.74
C VAL A 296 -21.33 -27.10 8.12
N HIS A 297 -21.43 -27.65 6.91
CA HIS A 297 -22.66 -28.04 6.24
C HIS A 297 -22.45 -29.32 5.41
N SER A 298 -23.53 -29.92 4.90
CA SER A 298 -23.50 -31.23 4.21
C SER A 298 -23.11 -31.17 2.72
N GLN A 299 -23.15 -29.98 2.12
CA GLN A 299 -22.81 -29.75 0.72
C GLN A 299 -21.92 -28.52 0.62
N ALA A 300 -20.74 -28.66 0.01
CA ALA A 300 -19.84 -27.57 -0.31
C ALA A 300 -20.13 -27.04 -1.72
N VAL A 301 -19.88 -25.75 -1.94
CA VAL A 301 -20.00 -25.08 -3.24
C VAL A 301 -18.64 -24.56 -3.67
N ASN A 302 -18.19 -24.97 -4.84
CA ASN A 302 -17.00 -24.42 -5.50
C ASN A 302 -17.47 -23.56 -6.68
N ASN A 303 -17.62 -22.26 -6.41
CA ASN A 303 -17.99 -21.27 -7.41
C ASN A 303 -16.92 -20.17 -7.46
N CYS A 304 -16.02 -20.25 -8.45
CA CYS A 304 -14.90 -19.31 -8.55
C CYS A 304 -14.47 -19.02 -9.99
N THR A 305 -13.82 -17.88 -10.17
CA THR A 305 -12.98 -17.60 -11.33
C THR A 305 -11.59 -18.18 -11.06
N ASP A 306 -11.16 -19.13 -11.88
CA ASP A 306 -9.86 -19.82 -11.81
C ASP A 306 -8.94 -19.30 -12.91
N ALA A 307 -7.75 -18.80 -12.57
CA ALA A 307 -6.83 -18.19 -13.52
C ALA A 307 -5.36 -18.43 -13.19
N GLU A 308 -4.53 -18.52 -14.22
CA GLU A 308 -3.07 -18.57 -14.10
C GLU A 308 -2.48 -17.27 -14.68
N TYR A 309 -1.63 -16.61 -13.90
CA TYR A 309 -0.87 -15.44 -14.31
C TYR A 309 0.57 -15.84 -14.57
N THR A 310 1.03 -15.75 -15.81
CA THR A 310 2.46 -15.86 -16.13
C THR A 310 3.13 -14.55 -15.74
N VAL A 311 4.13 -14.64 -14.84
CA VAL A 311 4.96 -13.52 -14.42
C VAL A 311 6.36 -13.72 -14.99
N THR A 312 6.73 -12.83 -15.91
CA THR A 312 8.03 -12.87 -16.60
C THR A 312 9.02 -11.97 -15.86
N GLY A 313 10.11 -12.55 -15.35
CA GLY A 313 11.19 -11.82 -14.69
C GLY A 313 12.44 -11.68 -15.58
N SER A 314 13.58 -11.34 -14.98
CA SER A 314 14.88 -11.41 -15.64
C SER A 314 15.54 -12.79 -15.47
N GLY A 315 16.21 -13.29 -16.51
CA GLY A 315 16.83 -14.62 -16.48
C GLY A 315 15.81 -15.75 -16.29
N ASN A 316 16.10 -16.69 -15.38
CA ASN A 316 15.25 -17.86 -15.06
C ASN A 316 14.30 -17.63 -13.87
N SER A 317 13.89 -16.38 -13.61
CA SER A 317 13.00 -16.03 -12.48
C SER A 317 11.50 -16.07 -12.82
N ASN A 318 11.14 -16.63 -13.97
CA ASN A 318 9.74 -16.76 -14.39
C ASN A 318 8.97 -17.69 -13.44
N PHE A 319 7.76 -17.29 -13.09
CA PHE A 319 6.85 -18.09 -12.28
C PHE A 319 5.42 -17.84 -12.71
N THR A 320 4.52 -18.72 -12.28
CA THR A 320 3.08 -18.54 -12.46
C THR A 320 2.42 -18.31 -11.10
N VAL A 321 1.48 -17.38 -11.03
CA VAL A 321 0.58 -17.23 -9.88
C VAL A 321 -0.76 -17.87 -10.27
N HIS A 322 -1.09 -18.99 -9.66
CA HIS A 322 -2.40 -19.64 -9.84
C HIS A 322 -3.36 -19.06 -8.82
N VAL A 323 -4.45 -18.45 -9.28
CA VAL A 323 -5.41 -17.70 -8.47
C VAL A 323 -6.82 -18.28 -8.66
N LYS A 324 -7.56 -18.39 -7.57
CA LYS A 324 -9.00 -18.66 -7.55
C LYS A 324 -9.70 -17.54 -6.79
N VAL A 325 -10.67 -16.89 -7.41
CA VAL A 325 -11.47 -15.82 -6.80
C VAL A 325 -12.91 -16.30 -6.61
N PHE A 326 -13.30 -16.48 -5.35
CA PHE A 326 -14.61 -16.91 -4.88
C PHE A 326 -15.43 -15.68 -4.44
N ASN A 327 -16.74 -15.83 -4.27
CA ASN A 327 -17.61 -14.73 -3.79
C ASN A 327 -17.29 -14.29 -2.34
N ASP A 328 -16.59 -15.13 -1.61
CA ASP A 328 -16.24 -15.03 -0.19
C ASP A 328 -14.71 -15.03 0.04
N GLY A 329 -13.89 -14.82 -0.99
CA GLY A 329 -12.44 -14.68 -0.83
C GLY A 329 -11.60 -15.04 -2.05
N VAL A 330 -10.29 -15.12 -1.83
CA VAL A 330 -9.28 -15.44 -2.83
C VAL A 330 -8.37 -16.53 -2.29
N ALA A 331 -7.94 -17.44 -3.15
CA ALA A 331 -6.82 -18.32 -2.88
C ALA A 331 -5.79 -18.20 -4.01
N PHE A 332 -4.51 -18.12 -3.68
CA PHE A 332 -3.45 -18.13 -4.69
C PHE A 332 -2.22 -18.94 -4.27
N ARG A 333 -1.44 -19.39 -5.24
CA ARG A 333 -0.16 -20.10 -5.02
C ARG A 333 0.84 -19.83 -6.13
N TYR A 334 2.11 -20.10 -5.85
CA TYR A 334 3.17 -20.08 -6.85
C TYR A 334 3.29 -21.43 -7.54
N LEU A 335 3.44 -21.40 -8.86
CA LEU A 335 3.89 -22.52 -9.67
C LEU A 335 5.24 -22.13 -10.30
N VAL A 336 6.29 -22.89 -10.02
CA VAL A 336 7.63 -22.64 -10.54
C VAL A 336 8.07 -23.87 -11.32
N THR A 337 8.35 -23.68 -12.61
CA THR A 337 8.93 -24.71 -13.46
C THR A 337 10.41 -24.86 -13.14
N SER A 338 10.85 -26.07 -12.84
CA SER A 338 12.26 -26.35 -12.60
C SER A 338 12.69 -27.68 -13.20
N THR A 339 13.87 -27.69 -13.82
CA THR A 339 14.52 -28.90 -14.34
C THR A 339 15.54 -29.39 -13.30
N GLY A 340 15.17 -30.43 -12.55
CA GLY A 340 16.04 -31.04 -11.54
C GLY A 340 15.67 -30.69 -10.10
N ASN A 341 16.65 -30.77 -9.20
CA ASN A 341 16.42 -30.49 -7.79
C ASN A 341 16.31 -28.99 -7.55
N SER A 342 15.33 -28.57 -6.77
CA SER A 342 15.12 -27.17 -6.42
C SER A 342 14.67 -27.02 -4.99
N THR A 343 15.11 -25.93 -4.37
CA THR A 343 14.88 -25.64 -2.97
C THR A 343 14.11 -24.33 -2.88
N VAL A 344 12.95 -24.34 -2.22
CA VAL A 344 12.29 -23.12 -1.78
C VAL A 344 12.94 -22.72 -0.47
N ASN A 345 13.71 -21.63 -0.51
CA ASN A 345 14.49 -21.14 0.62
C ASN A 345 13.68 -20.24 1.55
N ALA A 346 12.73 -19.48 0.98
CA ALA A 346 11.89 -18.57 1.72
C ALA A 346 10.62 -18.28 0.94
N ASP A 347 9.52 -18.11 1.67
CA ASP A 347 8.36 -17.35 1.22
C ASP A 347 8.29 -16.10 2.10
N SER A 348 8.20 -14.93 1.49
CA SER A 348 8.07 -13.63 2.16
C SER A 348 6.91 -12.81 1.57
N THR A 349 5.88 -13.51 1.08
CA THR A 349 4.61 -12.94 0.62
C THR A 349 4.03 -12.02 1.68
N GLY A 350 3.66 -10.80 1.31
CA GLY A 350 3.06 -9.83 2.22
C GLY A 350 1.54 -9.92 2.28
N PHE A 351 1.00 -9.41 3.39
CA PHE A 351 -0.42 -9.23 3.66
C PHE A 351 -0.57 -7.91 4.42
N THR A 352 -0.62 -6.80 3.69
CA THR A 352 -0.82 -5.45 4.24
C THR A 352 -2.30 -5.25 4.56
N LEU A 353 -2.60 -4.92 5.81
CA LEU A 353 -3.97 -4.69 6.27
C LEU A 353 -4.28 -3.18 6.31
N PRO A 354 -5.54 -2.77 6.05
CA PRO A 354 -5.92 -1.37 6.17
C PRO A 354 -5.72 -0.82 7.60
N ALA A 355 -5.30 0.44 7.70
CA ALA A 355 -5.19 1.16 8.98
C ALA A 355 -6.51 1.15 9.77
N GLY A 356 -6.43 0.95 11.08
CA GLY A 356 -7.57 0.82 11.99
C GLY A 356 -8.17 -0.59 12.06
N SER A 357 -7.54 -1.59 11.43
CA SER A 357 -7.95 -2.99 11.52
C SER A 357 -7.75 -3.55 12.94
N LEU A 358 -8.68 -4.39 13.40
CA LEU A 358 -8.52 -5.18 14.63
C LEU A 358 -8.19 -6.62 14.27
N VAL A 359 -7.12 -7.16 14.85
CA VAL A 359 -6.57 -8.48 14.55
C VAL A 359 -6.77 -9.40 15.75
N TRP A 360 -7.23 -10.62 15.50
CA TRP A 360 -7.25 -11.74 16.42
C TRP A 360 -6.28 -12.81 15.93
N SER A 361 -5.25 -13.07 16.73
CA SER A 361 -4.27 -14.11 16.45
C SER A 361 -3.73 -14.72 17.75
N GLN A 362 -3.32 -15.98 17.68
CA GLN A 362 -2.42 -16.59 18.65
C GLN A 362 -0.96 -16.42 18.21
N GLY A 363 -0.02 -16.72 19.10
CA GLY A 363 1.40 -16.82 18.73
C GLY A 363 1.67 -17.97 17.75
N ASP A 364 2.84 -17.97 17.12
CA ASP A 364 3.28 -19.09 16.28
C ASP A 364 3.84 -20.23 17.15
N LEU A 365 2.94 -21.12 17.60
CA LEU A 365 3.27 -22.26 18.46
C LEU A 365 3.35 -23.55 17.66
N SER A 366 4.19 -24.49 18.09
CA SER A 366 4.24 -25.83 17.50
C SER A 366 2.95 -26.62 17.76
N SER A 367 2.30 -26.41 18.92
CA SER A 367 1.06 -27.09 19.33
C SER A 367 -0.22 -26.46 18.80
N TYR A 368 -0.19 -25.18 18.41
CA TYR A 368 -1.39 -24.36 18.13
C TYR A 368 -2.35 -24.22 19.33
N GLU A 369 -1.90 -24.47 20.56
CA GLU A 369 -2.69 -24.35 21.81
C GLU A 369 -2.49 -22.98 22.49
N GLY A 370 -2.44 -21.91 21.69
CA GLY A 370 -2.24 -20.55 22.17
C GLY A 370 -3.56 -19.84 22.49
N THR A 371 -3.46 -18.80 23.31
CA THR A 371 -4.58 -17.88 23.53
C THR A 371 -4.67 -16.88 22.38
N TYR A 372 -5.86 -16.67 21.84
CA TYR A 372 -6.11 -15.62 20.86
C TYR A 372 -6.19 -14.26 21.53
N GLU A 373 -5.41 -13.30 21.04
CA GLU A 373 -5.41 -11.93 21.53
C GLU A 373 -5.95 -10.96 20.48
N ARG A 374 -6.75 -10.00 20.94
CA ARG A 374 -7.26 -8.90 20.11
C ARG A 374 -6.33 -7.71 20.19
N ARG A 375 -5.81 -7.25 19.05
CA ARG A 375 -4.94 -6.07 18.97
C ARG A 375 -5.33 -5.18 17.80
N ALA A 376 -5.15 -3.87 17.93
CA ALA A 376 -5.14 -2.98 16.76
C ALA A 376 -3.88 -3.28 15.94
N ILE A 377 -3.99 -3.24 14.61
CA ILE A 377 -2.88 -3.56 13.71
C ILE A 377 -1.65 -2.66 13.95
N GLU A 378 -1.86 -1.41 14.36
CA GLU A 378 -0.82 -0.44 14.72
C GLU A 378 -0.04 -0.83 15.97
N ASN A 379 -0.63 -1.64 16.85
CA ASN A 379 -0.07 -2.02 18.15
C ASN A 379 0.61 -3.39 18.13
N ILE A 380 0.74 -4.02 16.96
CA ILE A 380 1.47 -5.28 16.83
C ILE A 380 2.95 -4.96 16.69
N ASN A 381 3.80 -5.61 17.49
CA ASN A 381 5.23 -5.33 17.46
C ASN A 381 5.88 -5.99 16.25
N LYS A 382 6.77 -5.25 15.57
CA LYS A 382 7.58 -5.81 14.48
C LYS A 382 8.36 -7.02 14.98
N GLY A 383 8.31 -8.10 14.20
CA GLY A 383 8.93 -9.39 14.51
C GLY A 383 8.02 -10.36 15.25
N GLN A 384 6.86 -9.93 15.74
CA GLN A 384 5.88 -10.82 16.37
C GLN A 384 5.32 -11.81 15.35
N SER A 385 5.36 -13.10 15.67
CA SER A 385 4.81 -14.17 14.82
C SER A 385 3.43 -14.60 15.29
N ALA A 386 2.60 -14.98 14.33
CA ALA A 386 1.27 -15.53 14.51
C ALA A 386 1.12 -16.83 13.72
N GLY A 387 0.52 -17.85 14.33
CA GLY A 387 0.06 -19.02 13.62
C GLY A 387 -1.26 -18.72 12.89
N PRO A 388 -1.44 -19.14 11.63
CA PRO A 388 -2.74 -19.02 10.96
C PRO A 388 -3.82 -19.88 11.67
N PRO A 389 -5.12 -19.54 11.57
CA PRO A 389 -5.65 -18.39 10.86
C PRO A 389 -5.48 -17.08 11.65
N VAL A 390 -5.17 -15.99 10.94
CA VAL A 390 -5.24 -14.62 11.46
C VAL A 390 -6.56 -14.00 11.01
N THR A 391 -7.43 -13.67 11.97
CA THR A 391 -8.75 -13.10 11.71
C THR A 391 -8.72 -11.60 11.94
N VAL A 392 -9.34 -10.83 11.05
CA VAL A 392 -9.27 -9.37 11.06
C VAL A 392 -10.66 -8.78 10.87
N LYS A 393 -11.01 -7.79 11.70
CA LYS A 393 -12.12 -6.87 11.45
C LYS A 393 -11.56 -5.64 10.73
N LEU A 394 -12.06 -5.38 9.53
CA LEU A 394 -11.65 -4.26 8.70
C LEU A 394 -12.25 -2.94 9.24
N PRO A 395 -11.58 -1.80 9.05
CA PRO A 395 -12.03 -0.50 9.54
C PRO A 395 -13.33 -0.05 8.85
N ASN A 396 -13.98 0.99 9.40
CA ASN A 396 -15.12 1.69 8.77
C ASN A 396 -16.30 0.79 8.38
N GLY A 397 -16.48 -0.35 9.08
CA GLY A 397 -17.56 -1.29 8.80
C GLY A 397 -17.39 -2.07 7.49
N ASN A 398 -16.15 -2.20 6.99
CA ASN A 398 -15.85 -2.87 5.71
C ASN A 398 -15.86 -4.42 5.80
N GLY A 399 -16.34 -4.99 6.90
CA GLY A 399 -16.44 -6.42 7.09
C GLY A 399 -15.21 -7.04 7.75
N TYR A 400 -14.87 -8.26 7.33
CA TYR A 400 -13.87 -9.11 7.96
C TYR A 400 -13.03 -9.83 6.90
N THR A 401 -11.78 -10.13 7.25
CA THR A 401 -10.88 -10.95 6.44
C THR A 401 -10.18 -12.00 7.30
N VAL A 402 -9.82 -13.14 6.72
CA VAL A 402 -9.01 -14.19 7.35
C VAL A 402 -7.84 -14.52 6.45
N ILE A 403 -6.62 -14.55 7.01
CA ILE A 403 -5.42 -15.04 6.33
C ILE A 403 -5.10 -16.43 6.85
N ALA A 404 -5.06 -17.41 5.94
CA ALA A 404 -4.81 -18.81 6.23
C ALA A 404 -4.02 -19.49 5.09
N GLU A 405 -3.84 -20.80 5.21
CA GLU A 405 -3.32 -21.65 4.13
C GLU A 405 -4.25 -22.82 3.82
N GLY A 406 -4.14 -23.39 2.62
CA GLY A 406 -4.92 -24.53 2.17
C GLY A 406 -4.10 -25.47 1.28
N GLY A 407 -4.46 -26.76 1.27
CA GLY A 407 -3.76 -27.76 0.46
C GLY A 407 -2.28 -27.94 0.81
N LEU A 408 -1.92 -27.86 2.10
CA LEU A 408 -0.56 -28.10 2.58
C LEU A 408 -0.22 -29.59 2.44
N THR A 409 0.63 -29.94 1.48
CA THR A 409 1.07 -31.33 1.23
C THR A 409 2.53 -31.33 0.83
N ASN A 410 3.37 -32.11 1.51
CA ASN A 410 4.82 -32.22 1.27
C ASN A 410 5.54 -30.85 1.20
N PHE A 411 5.08 -29.88 1.97
CA PHE A 411 5.62 -28.52 2.04
C PHE A 411 5.59 -28.04 3.49
N GLY A 412 6.50 -27.15 3.87
CA GLY A 412 6.54 -26.52 5.18
C GLY A 412 5.35 -25.60 5.40
N GLY A 413 4.74 -25.67 6.57
CA GLY A 413 3.62 -24.78 6.93
C GLY A 413 4.03 -23.30 6.94
N MET A 414 3.03 -22.43 6.83
CA MET A 414 3.21 -20.98 6.84
C MET A 414 2.94 -20.41 8.25
N ALA A 415 3.91 -19.72 8.82
CA ALA A 415 3.67 -18.76 9.90
C ALA A 415 3.48 -17.35 9.32
N LEU A 416 2.96 -16.41 10.12
CA LEU A 416 2.79 -15.01 9.74
C LEU A 416 3.58 -14.11 10.68
N LYS A 417 4.64 -13.49 10.18
CA LYS A 417 5.50 -12.59 10.95
C LYS A 417 5.18 -11.14 10.64
N PHE A 418 4.90 -10.35 11.68
CA PHE A 418 4.60 -8.93 11.51
C PHE A 418 5.86 -8.15 11.12
N ALA A 419 5.82 -7.48 9.97
CA ALA A 419 6.97 -6.78 9.38
C ALA A 419 7.06 -5.30 9.79
N GLY A 420 6.03 -4.76 10.45
CA GLY A 420 5.79 -3.32 10.57
C GLY A 420 4.92 -2.81 9.42
N ASP A 421 4.62 -1.51 9.42
CA ASP A 421 3.85 -0.85 8.35
C ASP A 421 2.52 -1.57 8.01
N LEU A 422 1.83 -2.05 9.06
CA LEU A 422 0.53 -2.74 8.96
C LEU A 422 0.56 -4.08 8.19
N MET A 423 1.75 -4.66 7.97
CA MET A 423 1.94 -5.83 7.11
C MET A 423 2.39 -7.07 7.88
N PHE A 424 1.70 -8.19 7.66
CA PHE A 424 2.24 -9.52 7.92
C PHE A 424 3.02 -10.03 6.71
N ARG A 425 4.04 -10.85 6.94
CA ARG A 425 4.70 -11.64 5.90
C ARG A 425 4.56 -13.12 6.21
N ALA A 426 4.36 -13.92 5.17
CA ALA A 426 4.60 -15.35 5.25
C ALA A 426 6.02 -15.58 5.78
N ASP A 427 6.15 -16.55 6.68
CA ASP A 427 7.40 -17.04 7.24
C ASP A 427 7.38 -18.56 7.09
N LEU A 428 8.08 -19.04 6.07
CA LEU A 428 8.08 -20.45 5.68
C LEU A 428 8.81 -21.30 6.73
N ARG A 429 8.15 -22.34 7.23
CA ARG A 429 8.79 -23.29 8.14
C ARG A 429 9.74 -24.22 7.38
N GLY A 430 11.02 -24.12 7.71
CA GLY A 430 12.07 -25.00 7.20
C GLY A 430 12.37 -24.82 5.70
N THR A 431 13.29 -25.64 5.22
CA THR A 431 13.73 -25.65 3.81
C THR A 431 13.00 -26.74 3.06
N ASN A 432 12.47 -26.43 1.88
CA ASN A 432 11.63 -27.35 1.12
C ASN A 432 12.28 -27.71 -0.21
N THR A 433 12.70 -28.97 -0.36
CA THR A 433 13.42 -29.46 -1.55
C THR A 433 12.54 -30.38 -2.38
N PHE A 434 12.50 -30.13 -3.68
CA PHE A 434 11.67 -30.83 -4.66
C PHE A 434 12.52 -31.29 -5.84
N THR A 435 12.07 -32.34 -6.53
CA THR A 435 12.57 -32.70 -7.85
C THR A 435 11.48 -32.36 -8.89
N GLY A 436 11.81 -31.48 -9.83
CA GLY A 436 10.87 -31.02 -10.85
C GLY A 436 10.08 -29.77 -10.45
N ASN A 437 8.87 -29.65 -10.98
CA ASN A 437 8.01 -28.47 -10.80
C ASN A 437 7.58 -28.30 -9.33
N ILE A 438 7.53 -27.05 -8.88
CA ILE A 438 7.12 -26.68 -7.54
C ILE A 438 5.73 -26.07 -7.60
N ALA A 439 4.83 -26.52 -6.73
CA ALA A 439 3.58 -25.86 -6.42
C ALA A 439 3.53 -25.58 -4.91
N THR A 440 3.47 -24.31 -4.52
CA THR A 440 3.32 -23.99 -3.10
C THR A 440 1.91 -24.35 -2.62
N PRO A 441 1.70 -24.51 -1.30
CA PRO A 441 0.36 -24.49 -0.74
C PRO A 441 -0.39 -23.21 -1.14
N TRP A 442 -1.70 -23.23 -1.01
CA TRP A 442 -2.52 -22.05 -1.26
C TRP A 442 -2.39 -21.09 -0.09
N ARG A 443 -2.12 -19.82 -0.39
CA ARG A 443 -2.39 -18.71 0.53
C ARG A 443 -3.88 -18.37 0.36
N VAL A 444 -4.63 -18.40 1.46
CA VAL A 444 -6.08 -18.22 1.47
C VAL A 444 -6.42 -16.92 2.20
N ILE A 445 -7.22 -16.09 1.54
CA ILE A 445 -7.75 -14.82 2.05
C ILE A 445 -9.27 -14.90 1.96
N GLN A 446 -9.96 -15.23 3.06
CA GLN A 446 -11.43 -15.16 3.10
C GLN A 446 -11.84 -13.71 3.33
N VAL A 447 -12.92 -13.25 2.68
CA VAL A 447 -13.44 -11.89 2.84
C VAL A 447 -14.96 -11.91 2.93
N GLY A 448 -15.49 -11.41 4.03
CA GLY A 448 -16.92 -11.43 4.32
C GLY A 448 -17.44 -10.10 4.86
N LYS A 449 -18.71 -9.79 4.57
CA LYS A 449 -19.39 -8.64 5.20
C LYS A 449 -19.57 -8.84 6.71
N ASP A 450 -19.63 -10.09 7.15
CA ASP A 450 -19.87 -10.52 8.52
C ASP A 450 -19.11 -11.84 8.81
N LEU A 451 -19.07 -12.21 10.10
CA LEU A 451 -18.44 -13.46 10.55
C LEU A 451 -19.16 -14.70 10.03
N ASN A 452 -20.47 -14.62 9.77
CA ASN A 452 -21.23 -15.74 9.23
C ASN A 452 -20.73 -16.16 7.83
N THR A 453 -20.35 -15.18 7.01
CA THR A 453 -19.72 -15.41 5.71
C THR A 453 -18.41 -16.18 5.87
N LEU A 454 -17.57 -15.82 6.83
CA LEU A 454 -16.27 -16.47 7.05
C LEU A 454 -16.41 -17.93 7.52
N VAL A 455 -17.32 -18.18 8.47
CA VAL A 455 -17.52 -19.53 9.05
C VAL A 455 -18.11 -20.53 8.05
N ASN A 456 -18.91 -20.06 7.09
CA ASN A 456 -19.53 -20.90 6.05
C ASN A 456 -18.74 -20.91 4.73
N SER A 457 -17.46 -20.53 4.76
CA SER A 457 -16.62 -20.52 3.58
C SER A 457 -16.04 -21.90 3.26
N ASP A 458 -16.19 -22.35 2.02
CA ASP A 458 -15.66 -23.63 1.52
C ASP A 458 -14.24 -23.53 0.93
N ILE A 459 -13.62 -22.34 0.92
CA ILE A 459 -12.40 -22.07 0.14
C ILE A 459 -11.28 -23.06 0.48
N ILE A 460 -11.04 -23.35 1.77
CA ILE A 460 -9.97 -24.27 2.18
C ILE A 460 -10.19 -25.68 1.60
N SER A 461 -11.42 -26.21 1.66
CA SER A 461 -11.76 -27.50 1.06
C SER A 461 -11.67 -27.45 -0.46
N ASN A 462 -12.14 -26.36 -1.09
CA ASN A 462 -12.15 -26.18 -2.54
C ASN A 462 -10.76 -26.09 -3.19
N VAL A 463 -9.73 -25.71 -2.43
CA VAL A 463 -8.34 -25.64 -2.91
C VAL A 463 -7.47 -26.80 -2.46
N SER A 464 -7.98 -27.65 -1.57
CA SER A 464 -7.28 -28.85 -1.10
C SER A 464 -7.47 -30.02 -2.07
N ALA A 465 -6.55 -30.97 -2.04
CA ALA A 465 -6.65 -32.18 -2.86
C ALA A 465 -7.92 -32.95 -2.48
N ARG A 466 -8.63 -33.46 -3.50
CA ARG A 466 -9.75 -34.38 -3.28
C ARG A 466 -9.23 -35.72 -2.76
N PRO A 467 -10.04 -36.48 -1.98
CA PRO A 467 -9.70 -37.84 -1.60
C PRO A 467 -9.34 -38.68 -2.83
N ASP A 468 -8.29 -39.49 -2.71
CA ASP A 468 -7.87 -40.39 -3.78
C ASP A 468 -9.01 -41.39 -4.09
N PRO A 469 -9.59 -41.39 -5.30
CA PRO A 469 -10.67 -42.30 -5.66
C PRO A 469 -10.28 -43.79 -5.58
N ALA A 470 -8.99 -44.13 -5.64
CA ALA A 470 -8.53 -45.51 -5.47
C ALA A 470 -8.64 -45.98 -4.01
N LEU A 471 -8.50 -45.07 -3.05
CA LEU A 471 -8.60 -45.35 -1.61
C LEU A 471 -10.01 -45.07 -1.07
N PHE A 472 -10.70 -44.08 -1.64
CA PHE A 472 -12.03 -43.62 -1.25
C PHE A 472 -12.97 -43.61 -2.47
N PRO A 473 -13.30 -44.78 -3.05
CA PRO A 473 -14.14 -44.87 -4.25
C PRO A 473 -15.54 -44.24 -4.10
N ASN A 474 -16.06 -44.16 -2.87
CA ASN A 474 -17.32 -43.51 -2.54
C ASN A 474 -17.13 -42.13 -1.89
N GLY A 475 -15.89 -41.62 -1.82
CA GLY A 475 -15.55 -40.31 -1.25
C GLY A 475 -16.06 -40.13 0.19
N VAL A 476 -16.84 -39.09 0.45
CA VAL A 476 -17.40 -38.84 1.80
C VAL A 476 -18.46 -39.86 2.23
N ASN A 477 -18.96 -40.67 1.30
CA ASN A 477 -20.00 -41.68 1.53
C ASN A 477 -19.44 -43.07 1.84
N GLU A 478 -18.13 -43.18 2.09
CA GLU A 478 -17.55 -44.44 2.55
C GLU A 478 -18.27 -44.97 3.79
N SER A 479 -18.79 -46.19 3.69
CA SER A 479 -19.66 -46.80 4.70
C SER A 479 -18.96 -47.06 6.03
N TRP A 480 -17.62 -47.15 6.01
CA TRP A 480 -16.77 -47.36 7.18
C TRP A 480 -16.39 -46.04 7.88
N ILE A 481 -16.58 -44.88 7.24
CA ILE A 481 -16.39 -43.57 7.88
C ILE A 481 -17.71 -43.16 8.55
N LYS A 482 -17.81 -43.37 9.86
CA LYS A 482 -19.04 -43.13 10.65
C LYS A 482 -18.81 -42.06 11.73
N PRO A 483 -19.21 -40.80 11.49
CA PRO A 483 -19.18 -39.76 12.52
C PRO A 483 -20.05 -40.16 13.72
N GLY A 484 -19.61 -39.81 14.93
CA GLY A 484 -20.31 -40.15 16.15
C GLY A 484 -19.77 -39.42 17.37
N LYS A 485 -20.36 -39.70 18.53
CA LYS A 485 -19.90 -39.20 19.83
C LYS A 485 -19.15 -40.34 20.54
N SER A 486 -18.08 -40.00 21.25
CA SER A 486 -17.32 -40.94 22.07
C SER A 486 -17.23 -40.40 23.49
N ALA A 487 -17.40 -41.28 24.48
CA ALA A 487 -17.07 -40.99 25.86
C ALA A 487 -15.59 -41.33 26.08
N TRP A 488 -14.82 -40.42 26.65
CA TRP A 488 -13.38 -40.59 26.82
C TRP A 488 -12.96 -40.40 28.27
N SER A 489 -12.50 -41.47 28.92
CA SER A 489 -12.08 -41.47 30.32
C SER A 489 -10.86 -40.59 30.62
N TRP A 490 -10.11 -40.19 29.57
CA TRP A 490 -8.90 -39.38 29.69
C TRP A 490 -9.14 -38.05 30.42
N ILE A 491 -10.28 -37.39 30.19
CA ILE A 491 -10.62 -36.10 30.83
C ILE A 491 -10.97 -36.23 32.33
N ALA A 492 -11.33 -37.44 32.79
CA ALA A 492 -11.77 -37.70 34.16
C ALA A 492 -10.65 -38.23 35.08
N ASN A 493 -9.50 -38.60 34.51
CA ASN A 493 -8.38 -39.10 35.31
C ASN A 493 -7.60 -37.92 35.93
N LYS A 494 -7.57 -37.87 37.27
CA LYS A 494 -6.93 -36.79 38.06
C LYS A 494 -5.44 -36.66 37.82
N ASP A 495 -4.77 -37.72 37.34
CA ASP A 495 -3.32 -37.71 37.06
C ASP A 495 -2.95 -36.85 35.83
N HIS A 496 -3.92 -36.43 35.02
CA HIS A 496 -3.68 -35.59 33.84
C HIS A 496 -4.03 -34.10 34.06
N TYR A 497 -4.56 -33.72 35.23
CA TYR A 497 -4.92 -32.32 35.53
C TYR A 497 -3.71 -31.40 35.79
N TYR A 498 -2.49 -31.94 35.93
CA TYR A 498 -1.28 -31.18 36.24
C TYR A 498 -0.39 -30.82 35.03
N ASN A 499 -0.75 -31.23 33.81
CA ASN A 499 0.07 -31.01 32.62
C ASN A 499 -0.51 -30.00 31.60
N CYS A 500 -1.47 -29.18 32.01
CA CYS A 500 -1.92 -28.02 31.23
C CYS A 500 -1.43 -26.73 31.89
N HIS A 501 -0.19 -26.33 31.58
CA HIS A 501 0.33 -24.99 31.83
C HIS A 501 0.82 -24.35 30.55
#